data_AF-A0A6I4ZA54-F1
#
_entry.id   AF-A0A6I4ZA54-F1
#
_cell.length_a   1.000
_cell.length_b   1.000
_cell.length_c   1.000
_cell.angle_alpha   90.00
_cell.angle_beta   90.00
_cell.angle_gamma   90.00
#
_symmetry.space_group_name_H-M   'P 1'
#
loop_
_entity.id
_entity.type
_entity.pdbx_description
1 polymer ?
#
loop_
_entity_poly.entity_id
_entity_poly.type
_entity_poly.pdbx_seq_one_letter_code
_entity_poly.pdbx_strand_id
1 'polypeptide(L)'
;MGKDLYDEFPAAKELFDRADEILGIPLSRICFEGPEDELQQTQNTQPAIAVTSLALLRVATDLNPDLLDRPSFVAGHSLGEYPALVAAGALGFDDAIRLLRTRGELMAAAGKSRPGTMAAVIGLDVSECEDVCRESGAEICTINAPGQIVIGGPRDSVIRALDYAQARGAKKVIPLSVSGAFHSSLMRSAAEGMVNPVATTTFSDLQVPVVANCTATAISDVTTVRNELVDQVHRPVQWARTVEFLGEQGVDTFIEFGPGRVLSGIIKRMLRRSTCITVNSAESVHVEL
;
A
#
# COMPACT_ATOMS: atom_id res chain seq x y z
N MET A 1 10.17 -12.29 -4.88
CA MET A 1 9.57 -12.21 -3.53
C MET A 1 8.80 -13.50 -3.23
N GLY A 2 8.83 -14.00 -1.99
CA GLY A 2 7.99 -15.12 -1.53
C GLY A 2 8.37 -16.54 -1.99
N LYS A 3 9.49 -16.72 -2.70
CA LYS A 3 9.92 -18.02 -3.22
C LYS A 3 10.31 -19.00 -2.10
N ASP A 4 11.05 -18.52 -1.12
CA ASP A 4 11.41 -19.26 0.08
C ASP A 4 10.18 -19.77 0.83
N LEU A 5 9.17 -18.92 1.03
CA LEU A 5 7.90 -19.34 1.62
C LEU A 5 7.19 -20.41 0.79
N TYR A 6 7.14 -20.21 -0.53
CA TYR A 6 6.51 -21.16 -1.45
C TYR A 6 7.17 -22.55 -1.40
N ASP A 7 8.49 -22.59 -1.30
CA ASP A 7 9.25 -23.84 -1.29
C ASP A 7 9.16 -24.56 0.08
N GLU A 8 9.09 -23.81 1.19
CA GLU A 8 9.16 -24.36 2.55
C GLU A 8 7.80 -24.64 3.21
N PHE A 9 6.76 -23.86 2.90
CA PHE A 9 5.48 -23.93 3.61
C PHE A 9 4.31 -24.27 2.68
N PRO A 10 3.63 -25.41 2.89
CA PRO A 10 2.46 -25.81 2.08
C PRO A 10 1.34 -24.75 2.04
N ALA A 11 1.09 -24.05 3.15
CA ALA A 11 0.07 -23.01 3.23
C ALA A 11 0.41 -21.79 2.36
N ALA A 12 1.69 -21.40 2.28
CA ALA A 12 2.11 -20.34 1.37
C ALA A 12 2.00 -20.78 -0.09
N LYS A 13 2.43 -22.00 -0.40
CA LYS A 13 2.28 -22.60 -1.74
C LYS A 13 0.83 -22.58 -2.22
N GLU A 14 -0.11 -22.99 -1.38
CA GLU A 14 -1.54 -22.97 -1.69
C GLU A 14 -2.04 -21.57 -2.07
N LEU A 15 -1.63 -20.52 -1.35
CA LEU A 15 -2.04 -19.15 -1.64
C LEU A 15 -1.47 -18.62 -2.97
N PHE A 16 -0.21 -18.93 -3.29
CA PHE A 16 0.37 -18.57 -4.58
C PHE A 16 -0.29 -19.33 -5.74
N ASP A 17 -0.48 -20.64 -5.60
CA ASP A 17 -1.16 -21.46 -6.61
C ASP A 17 -2.60 -20.98 -6.81
N ARG A 18 -3.30 -20.63 -5.71
CA ARG A 18 -4.65 -20.08 -5.75
C ARG A 18 -4.70 -18.70 -6.43
N ALA A 19 -3.71 -17.84 -6.19
CA ALA A 19 -3.62 -16.56 -6.87
C ALA A 19 -3.44 -16.72 -8.39
N ASP A 20 -2.60 -17.67 -8.82
CA ASP A 20 -2.42 -17.98 -10.24
C ASP A 20 -3.74 -18.46 -10.87
N GLU A 21 -4.49 -19.32 -10.20
CA GLU A 21 -5.82 -19.76 -10.63
C GLU A 21 -6.81 -18.61 -10.77
N ILE A 22 -6.89 -17.72 -9.77
CA ILE A 22 -7.81 -16.58 -9.76
C ILE A 22 -7.51 -15.63 -10.92
N LEU A 23 -6.23 -15.38 -11.18
CA LEU A 23 -5.78 -14.40 -12.17
C LEU A 23 -5.66 -14.99 -13.58
N GLY A 24 -5.60 -16.31 -13.71
CA GLY A 24 -5.38 -17.00 -14.98
C GLY A 24 -4.00 -16.74 -15.59
N ILE A 25 -3.03 -16.31 -14.77
CA ILE A 25 -1.64 -16.05 -15.16
C ILE A 25 -0.68 -16.64 -14.12
N PRO A 26 0.56 -16.98 -14.48
CA PRO A 26 1.54 -17.49 -13.52
C PRO A 26 2.18 -16.34 -12.71
N LEU A 27 1.39 -15.68 -11.86
CA LEU A 27 1.85 -14.58 -11.00
C LEU A 27 2.98 -15.05 -10.08
N SER A 28 2.90 -16.26 -9.54
CA SER A 28 3.96 -16.89 -8.74
C SER A 28 5.31 -16.87 -9.45
N ARG A 29 5.34 -17.30 -10.72
CA ARG A 29 6.55 -17.26 -11.56
C ARG A 29 7.08 -15.83 -11.72
N ILE A 30 6.20 -14.87 -11.98
CA ILE A 30 6.58 -13.44 -12.09
C ILE A 30 7.19 -12.95 -10.78
N CYS A 31 6.65 -13.34 -9.62
CA CYS A 31 7.20 -13.00 -8.30
C CYS A 31 8.58 -13.60 -8.05
N PHE A 32 8.85 -14.82 -8.53
CA PHE A 32 10.05 -15.58 -8.21
C PHE A 32 11.20 -15.33 -9.17
N GLU A 33 10.89 -15.22 -10.46
CA GLU A 33 11.86 -15.22 -11.55
C GLU A 33 11.87 -13.90 -12.33
N GLY A 34 10.84 -13.06 -12.17
CA GLY A 34 10.61 -11.90 -13.02
C GLY A 34 10.07 -12.29 -14.40
N PRO A 35 10.36 -11.51 -15.46
CA PRO A 35 11.31 -10.39 -15.48
C PRO A 35 10.84 -9.19 -14.65
N GLU A 36 11.80 -8.39 -14.19
CA GLU A 36 11.56 -7.29 -13.24
C GLU A 36 10.60 -6.24 -13.79
N ASP A 37 10.67 -5.93 -15.08
CA ASP A 37 9.79 -4.98 -15.75
C ASP A 37 8.34 -5.47 -15.81
N GLU A 38 8.12 -6.79 -15.96
CA GLU A 38 6.79 -7.40 -15.85
C GLU A 38 6.25 -7.37 -14.43
N LEU A 39 7.10 -7.65 -13.42
CA LEU A 39 6.71 -7.56 -12.03
C LEU A 39 6.38 -6.12 -11.59
N GLN A 40 7.07 -5.13 -12.15
CA GLN A 40 6.86 -3.69 -11.89
C GLN A 40 5.61 -3.12 -12.58
N GLN A 41 4.93 -3.88 -13.44
CA GLN A 41 3.64 -3.45 -13.98
C GLN A 41 2.61 -3.44 -12.86
N THR A 42 1.95 -2.31 -12.61
CA THR A 42 1.08 -2.13 -11.44
C THR A 42 -0.03 -3.20 -11.31
N GLN A 43 -0.55 -3.71 -12.43
CA GLN A 43 -1.53 -4.82 -12.44
C GLN A 43 -0.98 -6.18 -11.98
N ASN A 44 0.34 -6.35 -11.96
CA ASN A 44 1.04 -7.51 -11.42
C ASN A 44 1.61 -7.21 -10.03
N THR A 45 2.22 -6.03 -9.84
CA THR A 45 2.85 -5.64 -8.56
C THR A 45 1.87 -5.65 -7.40
N GLN A 46 0.64 -5.16 -7.62
CA GLN A 46 -0.38 -5.09 -6.57
C GLN A 46 -0.77 -6.47 -6.01
N PRO A 47 -1.25 -7.43 -6.83
CA PRO A 47 -1.53 -8.77 -6.32
C PRO A 47 -0.26 -9.50 -5.87
N ALA A 48 0.91 -9.30 -6.50
CA ALA A 48 2.17 -9.92 -6.09
C ALA A 48 2.56 -9.58 -4.64
N ILE A 49 2.50 -8.30 -4.27
CA ILE A 49 2.78 -7.84 -2.91
C ILE A 49 1.73 -8.38 -1.95
N ALA A 50 0.45 -8.37 -2.31
CA ALA A 50 -0.61 -8.85 -1.44
C ALA A 50 -0.54 -10.35 -1.17
N VAL A 51 -0.35 -11.19 -2.20
CA VAL A 51 -0.18 -12.64 -2.02
C VAL A 51 1.03 -12.93 -1.13
N THR A 52 2.15 -12.25 -1.37
CA THR A 52 3.35 -12.41 -0.53
C THR A 52 3.07 -12.04 0.93
N SER A 53 2.42 -10.90 1.17
CA SER A 53 2.09 -10.40 2.51
C SER A 53 1.11 -11.33 3.24
N LEU A 54 0.11 -11.86 2.53
CA LEU A 54 -0.87 -12.78 3.09
C LEU A 54 -0.30 -14.19 3.31
N ALA A 55 0.63 -14.64 2.47
CA ALA A 55 1.37 -15.89 2.70
C ALA A 55 2.26 -15.80 3.94
N LEU A 56 2.98 -14.69 4.12
CA LEU A 56 3.76 -14.42 5.33
C LEU A 56 2.86 -14.39 6.57
N LEU A 57 1.74 -13.68 6.51
CA LEU A 57 0.78 -13.60 7.61
C LEU A 57 0.19 -14.98 7.94
N ARG A 58 -0.19 -15.75 6.91
CA ARG A 58 -0.77 -17.08 7.07
C ARG A 58 0.19 -18.02 7.76
N VAL A 59 1.43 -18.10 7.28
CA VAL A 59 2.46 -18.97 7.86
C VAL A 59 2.80 -18.54 9.28
N ALA A 60 2.96 -17.24 9.54
CA ALA A 60 3.23 -16.74 10.89
C ALA A 60 2.08 -17.07 11.87
N THR A 61 0.84 -16.99 11.40
CA THR A 61 -0.35 -17.35 12.21
C THR A 61 -0.45 -18.87 12.43
N ASP A 62 -0.14 -19.69 11.41
CA ASP A 62 -0.12 -21.16 11.56
C ASP A 62 0.96 -21.61 12.59
N LEU A 63 2.07 -20.87 12.68
CA LEU A 63 3.15 -21.12 13.66
C LEU A 63 2.87 -20.52 15.05
N ASN A 64 2.09 -19.44 15.11
CA ASN A 64 1.69 -18.76 16.34
C ASN A 64 0.20 -18.35 16.26
N PRO A 65 -0.72 -19.27 16.64
CA PRO A 65 -2.16 -19.05 16.47
C PRO A 65 -2.71 -17.80 17.18
N ASP A 66 -2.09 -17.38 18.29
CA ASP A 66 -2.50 -16.21 19.07
C ASP A 66 -2.07 -14.88 18.42
N LEU A 67 -1.33 -14.91 17.31
CA LEU A 67 -0.80 -13.71 16.65
C LEU A 67 -1.91 -12.75 16.20
N LEU A 68 -3.03 -13.28 15.69
CA LEU A 68 -4.16 -12.49 15.21
C LEU A 68 -5.11 -12.02 16.32
N ASP A 69 -4.96 -12.52 17.55
CA ASP A 69 -5.74 -12.06 18.70
C ASP A 69 -5.13 -10.79 19.35
N ARG A 70 -3.90 -10.44 18.96
CA ARG A 70 -3.10 -9.36 19.57
C ARG A 70 -3.22 -7.97 18.93
N PRO A 71 -3.45 -7.78 17.60
CA PRO A 71 -3.39 -6.44 17.02
C PRO A 71 -4.58 -5.59 17.46
N SER A 72 -4.30 -4.42 18.03
CA SER A 72 -5.34 -3.42 18.32
C SER A 72 -5.84 -2.70 17.06
N PHE A 73 -5.01 -2.68 16.02
CA PHE A 73 -5.28 -2.06 14.72
C PHE A 73 -4.54 -2.82 13.62
N VAL A 74 -5.08 -2.75 12.41
CA VAL A 74 -4.34 -3.07 11.19
C VAL A 74 -4.28 -1.84 10.29
N ALA A 75 -3.22 -1.72 9.50
CA ALA A 75 -3.07 -0.65 8.53
C ALA A 75 -2.18 -1.13 7.39
N GLY A 76 -2.37 -0.58 6.20
CA GLY A 76 -1.48 -0.83 5.08
C GLY A 76 -1.35 0.39 4.20
N HIS A 77 -0.24 0.50 3.48
CA HIS A 77 0.06 1.64 2.63
C HIS A 77 -0.47 1.41 1.21
N SER A 78 -1.39 2.25 0.75
CA SER A 78 -2.02 2.15 -0.57
C SER A 78 -2.63 0.76 -0.82
N LEU A 79 -2.06 -0.03 -1.72
CA LEU A 79 -2.49 -1.41 -1.97
C LEU A 79 -2.51 -2.26 -0.68
N GLY A 80 -1.72 -1.91 0.33
CA GLY A 80 -1.63 -2.61 1.61
C GLY A 80 -2.93 -2.59 2.43
N GLU A 81 -3.88 -1.69 2.16
CA GLU A 81 -5.19 -1.73 2.83
C GLU A 81 -5.97 -3.01 2.53
N TYR A 82 -5.78 -3.61 1.34
CA TYR A 82 -6.45 -4.84 0.96
C TYR A 82 -6.00 -6.05 1.80
N PRO A 83 -4.70 -6.37 1.93
CA PRO A 83 -4.27 -7.41 2.87
C PRO A 83 -4.54 -7.06 4.33
N ALA A 84 -4.56 -5.77 4.71
CA ALA A 84 -5.00 -5.37 6.06
C ALA A 84 -6.48 -5.71 6.29
N LEU A 85 -7.36 -5.50 5.31
CA LEU A 85 -8.77 -5.90 5.39
C LEU A 85 -8.96 -7.43 5.46
N VAL A 86 -8.09 -8.19 4.80
CA VAL A 86 -8.06 -9.65 4.95
C VAL A 86 -7.64 -10.04 6.37
N ALA A 87 -6.60 -9.41 6.92
CA ALA A 87 -6.16 -9.64 8.29
C ALA A 87 -7.23 -9.24 9.34
N ALA A 88 -8.04 -8.21 9.04
CA ALA A 88 -9.18 -7.81 9.87
C ALA A 88 -10.41 -8.73 9.73
N GLY A 89 -10.35 -9.76 8.88
CA GLY A 89 -11.46 -10.68 8.63
C GLY A 89 -12.59 -10.11 7.75
N ALA A 90 -12.46 -8.87 7.27
CA ALA A 90 -13.52 -8.20 6.51
C ALA A 90 -13.51 -8.52 5.01
N LEU A 91 -12.39 -8.97 4.46
CA LEU A 91 -12.25 -9.30 3.05
C LEU A 91 -11.65 -10.71 2.88
N GLY A 92 -12.21 -11.52 1.98
CA GLY A 92 -11.64 -12.82 1.64
C GLY A 92 -10.39 -12.69 0.76
N PHE A 93 -9.47 -13.65 0.85
CA PHE A 93 -8.26 -13.71 0.01
C PHE A 93 -8.58 -13.60 -1.48
N ASP A 94 -9.47 -14.45 -1.95
CA ASP A 94 -9.90 -14.53 -3.35
C ASP A 94 -10.37 -13.17 -3.90
N ASP A 95 -11.22 -12.47 -3.14
CA ASP A 95 -11.77 -11.18 -3.52
C ASP A 95 -10.72 -10.06 -3.43
N ALA A 96 -9.82 -10.11 -2.44
CA ALA A 96 -8.70 -9.17 -2.36
C ALA A 96 -7.81 -9.26 -3.60
N ILE A 97 -7.47 -10.47 -4.07
CA ILE A 97 -6.64 -10.67 -5.25
C ILE A 97 -7.36 -10.18 -6.52
N ARG A 98 -8.66 -10.47 -6.69
CA ARG A 98 -9.45 -9.95 -7.82
C ARG A 98 -9.52 -8.42 -7.80
N LEU A 99 -9.84 -7.82 -6.65
CA LEU A 99 -9.93 -6.37 -6.53
C LEU A 99 -8.60 -5.68 -6.81
N LEU A 100 -7.48 -6.22 -6.31
CA LEU A 100 -6.15 -5.66 -6.57
C LEU A 100 -5.74 -5.79 -8.03
N ARG A 101 -6.12 -6.89 -8.70
CA ARG A 101 -5.92 -7.02 -10.14
C ARG A 101 -6.69 -5.93 -10.90
N THR A 102 -7.98 -5.80 -10.62
CA THR A 102 -8.83 -4.78 -11.24
C THR A 102 -8.32 -3.37 -10.96
N ARG A 103 -7.93 -3.07 -9.71
CA ARG A 103 -7.35 -1.79 -9.31
C ARG A 103 -6.09 -1.47 -10.11
N GLY A 104 -5.17 -2.43 -10.22
CA GLY A 104 -3.94 -2.24 -10.98
C GLY A 104 -4.20 -2.03 -12.47
N GLU A 105 -5.10 -2.79 -13.09
CA GLU A 105 -5.47 -2.60 -14.51
C GLU A 105 -6.10 -1.23 -14.76
N LEU A 106 -7.02 -0.80 -13.89
CA LEU A 106 -7.68 0.51 -13.98
C LEU A 106 -6.67 1.66 -13.80
N MET A 107 -5.76 1.56 -12.82
CA MET A 107 -4.72 2.56 -12.59
C MET A 107 -3.73 2.62 -13.76
N ALA A 108 -3.35 1.47 -14.33
CA ALA A 108 -2.52 1.41 -15.53
C ALA A 108 -3.22 2.07 -16.74
N ALA A 109 -4.52 1.80 -16.93
CA ALA A 109 -5.32 2.39 -18.00
C ALA A 109 -5.46 3.91 -17.82
N ALA A 110 -5.69 4.39 -16.60
CA ALA A 110 -5.73 5.82 -16.28
C ALA A 110 -4.39 6.51 -16.58
N GLY A 111 -3.26 5.87 -16.26
CA GLY A 111 -1.92 6.38 -16.60
C GLY A 111 -1.66 6.48 -18.11
N LYS A 112 -2.27 5.60 -18.91
CA LYS A 112 -2.21 5.67 -20.38
C LYS A 112 -3.12 6.75 -20.96
N SER A 113 -4.34 6.89 -20.43
CA SER A 113 -5.33 7.85 -20.96
C SER A 113 -5.02 9.29 -20.55
N ARG A 114 -4.49 9.49 -19.34
CA ARG A 114 -4.06 10.78 -18.80
C ARG A 114 -2.63 10.66 -18.27
N PRO A 115 -1.63 10.78 -19.15
CA PRO A 115 -0.23 10.63 -18.77
C PRO A 115 0.18 11.55 -17.63
N GLY A 116 0.81 10.96 -16.62
CA GLY A 116 1.31 11.66 -15.45
C GLY A 116 2.53 10.93 -14.88
N THR A 117 3.17 11.56 -13.91
CA THR A 117 4.32 10.98 -13.21
C THR A 117 4.29 11.37 -11.74
N MET A 118 5.25 10.88 -10.96
CA MET A 118 5.38 11.17 -9.54
C MET A 118 6.84 11.44 -9.19
N ALA A 119 7.05 12.16 -8.09
CA ALA A 119 8.36 12.40 -7.55
C ALA A 119 8.33 12.48 -6.02
N ALA A 120 9.37 11.98 -5.37
CA ALA A 120 9.59 12.15 -3.94
C ALA A 120 10.29 13.49 -3.67
N VAL A 121 9.75 14.28 -2.75
CA VAL A 121 10.33 15.51 -2.22
C VAL A 121 10.78 15.24 -0.78
N ILE A 122 12.07 15.42 -0.54
CA ILE A 122 12.69 15.17 0.76
C ILE A 122 13.16 16.49 1.36
N GLY A 123 12.75 16.76 2.60
CA GLY A 123 13.24 17.88 3.40
C GLY A 123 12.36 19.12 3.42
N LEU A 124 11.22 19.13 2.73
CA LEU A 124 10.18 20.15 2.89
C LEU A 124 9.06 19.63 3.79
N ASP A 125 8.44 20.54 4.53
CA ASP A 125 7.21 20.21 5.26
C ASP A 125 5.97 20.15 4.33
N VAL A 126 4.84 19.73 4.89
CA VAL A 126 3.60 19.54 4.13
C VAL A 126 3.11 20.86 3.53
N SER A 127 3.15 21.95 4.30
CA SER A 127 2.67 23.26 3.85
C SER A 127 3.52 23.85 2.72
N GLU A 128 4.84 23.70 2.81
CA GLU A 128 5.77 24.10 1.76
C GLU A 128 5.52 23.29 0.48
N CYS A 129 5.28 21.99 0.61
CA CYS A 129 4.91 21.12 -0.51
C CYS A 129 3.54 21.46 -1.10
N GLU A 130 2.55 21.83 -0.29
CA GLU A 130 1.24 22.30 -0.76
C GLU A 130 1.37 23.55 -1.62
N ASP A 131 2.19 24.52 -1.18
CA ASP A 131 2.48 25.72 -1.97
C ASP A 131 3.22 25.36 -3.28
N VAL A 132 4.18 24.43 -3.24
CA VAL A 132 4.88 23.93 -4.46
C VAL A 132 3.86 23.33 -5.43
N CYS A 133 2.96 22.48 -4.95
CA CYS A 133 1.91 21.85 -5.74
C CYS A 133 0.97 22.89 -6.34
N ARG A 134 0.53 23.87 -5.55
CA ARG A 134 -0.37 24.95 -5.99
C ARG A 134 0.24 25.79 -7.12
N GLU A 135 1.52 26.12 -7.03
CA GLU A 135 2.22 26.94 -8.04
C GLU A 135 2.56 26.15 -9.31
N SER A 136 2.91 24.87 -9.15
CA SER A 136 3.33 24.02 -10.27
C SER A 136 2.15 23.36 -11.00
N GLY A 137 1.00 23.21 -10.35
CA GLY A 137 -0.12 22.40 -10.82
C GLY A 137 0.08 20.90 -10.61
N ALA A 138 0.99 20.50 -9.72
CA ALA A 138 1.09 19.13 -9.21
C ALA A 138 0.19 18.96 -7.98
N GLU A 139 0.04 17.73 -7.50
CA GLU A 139 -0.78 17.36 -6.33
C GLU A 139 0.07 16.56 -5.35
N ILE A 140 -0.23 16.67 -4.05
CA ILE A 140 0.31 15.75 -3.05
C ILE A 140 -0.40 14.40 -3.22
N CYS A 141 0.38 13.33 -3.37
CA CYS A 141 -0.10 11.97 -3.58
C CYS A 141 0.12 11.08 -2.36
N THR A 142 1.15 11.37 -1.55
CA THR A 142 1.45 10.60 -0.34
C THR A 142 2.23 11.45 0.64
N ILE A 143 1.85 11.40 1.91
CA ILE A 143 2.62 11.98 3.02
C ILE A 143 3.18 10.80 3.81
N ASN A 144 4.42 10.39 3.53
CA ASN A 144 5.02 9.21 4.15
C ASN A 144 5.51 9.49 5.57
N ALA A 145 6.09 10.66 5.78
CA ALA A 145 6.55 11.14 7.09
C ALA A 145 6.81 12.64 7.01
N PRO A 146 7.04 13.32 8.16
CA PRO A 146 7.59 14.66 8.16
C PRO A 146 8.85 14.74 7.30
N GLY A 147 8.86 15.63 6.30
CA GLY A 147 9.98 15.78 5.38
C GLY A 147 10.12 14.70 4.29
N GLN A 148 9.14 13.81 4.11
CA GLN A 148 9.12 12.83 3.02
C GLN A 148 7.73 12.76 2.38
N ILE A 149 7.56 13.48 1.29
CA ILE A 149 6.29 13.66 0.59
C ILE A 149 6.45 13.17 -0.85
N VAL A 150 5.42 12.56 -1.41
CA VAL A 150 5.36 12.21 -2.83
C VAL A 150 4.32 13.10 -3.48
N ILE A 151 4.73 13.76 -4.56
CA ILE A 151 3.88 14.57 -5.41
C ILE A 151 3.67 13.87 -6.75
N GLY A 152 2.57 14.20 -7.44
CA GLY A 152 2.27 13.65 -8.75
C GLY A 152 1.33 14.54 -9.55
N GLY A 153 1.21 14.27 -10.83
CA GLY A 153 0.36 15.02 -11.75
C GLY A 153 0.86 14.93 -13.19
N PRO A 154 0.43 15.85 -14.06
CA PRO A 154 0.98 15.97 -15.41
C PRO A 154 2.50 16.12 -15.39
N ARG A 155 3.20 15.55 -16.37
CA ARG A 155 4.67 15.50 -16.38
C ARG A 155 5.31 16.87 -16.21
N ASP A 156 4.85 17.86 -16.96
CA ASP A 156 5.39 19.22 -16.92
C ASP A 156 5.11 19.91 -15.58
N SER A 157 3.97 19.62 -14.94
CA SER A 157 3.67 20.11 -13.60
C SER A 157 4.62 19.53 -12.57
N VAL A 158 4.89 18.22 -12.62
CA VAL A 158 5.84 17.58 -11.70
C VAL A 158 7.25 18.11 -11.93
N ILE A 159 7.70 18.29 -13.17
CA ILE A 159 9.02 18.87 -13.47
C ILE A 159 9.17 20.26 -12.83
N ARG A 160 8.19 21.16 -13.04
CA ARG A 160 8.19 22.49 -12.38
C ARG A 160 8.20 22.37 -10.87
N ALA A 161 7.43 21.43 -10.31
CA ALA A 161 7.37 21.22 -8.87
C ALA A 161 8.73 20.82 -8.29
N LEU A 162 9.53 20.04 -9.02
CA LEU A 162 10.88 19.69 -8.57
C LEU A 162 11.80 20.91 -8.50
N ASP A 163 11.76 21.78 -9.51
CA ASP A 163 12.54 23.01 -9.51
C ASP A 163 12.11 23.94 -8.36
N TYR A 164 10.80 24.08 -8.13
CA TYR A 164 10.26 24.91 -7.05
C TYR A 164 10.62 24.34 -5.67
N ALA A 165 10.55 23.01 -5.51
CA ALA A 165 10.94 22.36 -4.27
C ALA A 165 12.44 22.55 -3.98
N GLN A 166 13.30 22.40 -5.00
CA GLN A 166 14.74 22.66 -4.85
C GLN A 166 15.02 24.12 -4.47
N ALA A 167 14.36 25.08 -5.11
CA ALA A 167 14.50 26.50 -4.80
C ALA A 167 14.09 26.84 -3.35
N ARG A 168 13.18 26.05 -2.76
CA ARG A 168 12.74 26.17 -1.36
C ARG A 168 13.58 25.37 -0.36
N GLY A 169 14.68 24.75 -0.82
CA GLY A 169 15.60 24.05 0.06
C GLY A 169 15.26 22.57 0.30
N ALA A 170 14.48 21.94 -0.58
CA ALA A 170 14.36 20.49 -0.56
C ALA A 170 15.76 19.84 -0.61
N LYS A 171 16.05 18.97 0.36
CA LYS A 171 17.32 18.25 0.45
C LYS A 171 17.54 17.34 -0.75
N LYS A 172 16.45 16.74 -1.25
CA LYS A 172 16.48 15.88 -2.44
C LYS A 172 15.12 15.87 -3.12
N VAL A 173 15.14 15.83 -4.44
CA VAL A 173 13.98 15.54 -5.28
C VAL A 173 14.29 14.32 -6.14
N ILE A 174 13.37 13.36 -6.21
CA ILE A 174 13.62 12.06 -6.83
C ILE A 174 12.45 11.70 -7.74
N PRO A 175 12.61 11.75 -9.07
CA PRO A 175 11.61 11.20 -9.99
C PRO A 175 11.38 9.71 -9.69
N LEU A 176 10.12 9.28 -9.68
CA LEU A 176 9.75 7.89 -9.45
C LEU A 176 9.48 7.18 -10.77
N SER A 177 9.96 5.94 -10.89
CA SER A 177 9.67 5.07 -12.03
C SER A 177 8.28 4.46 -11.84
N VAL A 178 7.25 5.19 -12.27
CA VAL A 178 5.84 4.81 -12.14
C VAL A 178 5.10 5.01 -13.47
N SER A 179 4.04 4.23 -13.67
CA SER A 179 3.23 4.26 -14.89
C SER A 179 2.15 5.35 -14.90
N GLY A 180 2.00 6.11 -13.82
CA GLY A 180 1.02 7.19 -13.71
C GLY A 180 1.18 8.04 -12.46
N ALA A 181 0.32 9.06 -12.32
CA ALA A 181 0.26 9.92 -11.14
C ALA A 181 -0.72 9.35 -10.10
N PHE A 182 -0.33 8.28 -9.41
CA PHE A 182 -1.20 7.60 -8.43
C PHE A 182 -1.61 8.53 -7.29
N HIS A 183 -2.79 8.32 -6.72
CA HIS A 183 -3.33 9.14 -5.60
C HIS A 183 -3.51 10.63 -5.93
N SER A 184 -3.65 10.97 -7.22
CA SER A 184 -3.99 12.33 -7.68
C SER A 184 -5.32 12.32 -8.43
N SER A 185 -5.82 13.52 -8.76
CA SER A 185 -7.02 13.69 -9.58
C SER A 185 -6.96 12.99 -10.95
N LEU A 186 -5.77 12.66 -11.47
CA LEU A 186 -5.60 11.92 -12.73
C LEU A 186 -6.09 10.47 -12.62
N MET A 187 -6.21 9.91 -11.41
CA MET A 187 -6.72 8.55 -11.18
C MET A 187 -8.23 8.47 -11.02
N ARG A 188 -8.98 9.58 -11.18
CA ARG A 188 -10.44 9.60 -10.99
C ARG A 188 -11.17 8.53 -11.81
N SER A 189 -10.78 8.31 -13.06
CA SER A 189 -11.39 7.26 -13.90
C SER A 189 -11.12 5.85 -13.37
N ALA A 190 -9.98 5.63 -12.72
CA ALA A 190 -9.68 4.35 -12.08
C ALA A 190 -10.55 4.16 -10.82
N ALA A 191 -10.75 5.22 -10.04
CA ALA A 191 -11.65 5.20 -8.88
C ALA A 191 -13.10 4.91 -9.29
N GLU A 192 -13.61 5.59 -10.32
CA GLU A 192 -14.93 5.33 -10.90
C GLU A 192 -15.08 3.87 -11.34
N GLY A 193 -14.04 3.30 -11.97
CA GLY A 193 -14.00 1.89 -12.35
C GLY A 193 -14.01 0.91 -11.17
N MET A 194 -13.56 1.33 -9.98
CA MET A 194 -13.55 0.50 -8.77
C MET A 194 -14.91 0.45 -8.07
N VAL A 195 -15.83 1.39 -8.33
CA VAL A 195 -17.14 1.46 -7.66
C VAL A 195 -17.91 0.15 -7.77
N ASN A 196 -18.06 -0.40 -8.99
CA ASN A 196 -18.82 -1.63 -9.18
C ASN A 196 -18.12 -2.87 -8.60
N PRO A 197 -16.82 -3.14 -8.90
CA PRO A 197 -16.09 -4.24 -8.27
C PRO A 197 -16.20 -4.21 -6.75
N VAL A 198 -15.92 -3.06 -6.12
CA VAL A 198 -16.05 -2.90 -4.67
C VAL A 198 -17.46 -3.17 -4.22
N ALA A 199 -18.49 -2.56 -4.83
CA ALA A 199 -19.89 -2.73 -4.44
C ALA A 199 -20.36 -4.19 -4.50
N THR A 200 -19.89 -4.96 -5.49
CA THR A 200 -20.29 -6.36 -5.67
C THR A 200 -19.49 -7.35 -4.82
N THR A 201 -18.34 -6.95 -4.27
CA THR A 201 -17.56 -7.79 -3.35
C THR A 201 -18.30 -7.95 -2.01
N THR A 202 -18.23 -9.16 -1.46
CA THR A 202 -18.73 -9.46 -0.12
C THR A 202 -17.72 -8.98 0.91
N PHE A 203 -18.18 -8.21 1.89
CA PHE A 203 -17.39 -7.81 3.04
C PHE A 203 -18.08 -8.30 4.31
N SER A 204 -17.29 -8.78 5.25
CA SER A 204 -17.71 -9.17 6.60
C SER A 204 -17.41 -8.05 7.60
N ASP A 205 -17.97 -8.15 8.80
CA ASP A 205 -17.66 -7.23 9.89
C ASP A 205 -16.18 -7.33 10.28
N LEU A 206 -15.56 -6.17 10.55
CA LEU A 206 -14.16 -6.09 10.92
C LEU A 206 -13.99 -6.60 12.35
N GLN A 207 -13.07 -7.55 12.53
CA GLN A 207 -12.69 -8.06 13.86
C GLN A 207 -11.71 -7.12 14.57
N VAL A 208 -10.91 -6.38 13.78
CA VAL A 208 -9.93 -5.39 14.24
C VAL A 208 -10.10 -4.13 13.38
N PRO A 209 -10.11 -2.91 13.97
CA PRO A 209 -10.23 -1.69 13.19
C PRO A 209 -9.07 -1.50 12.20
N VAL A 210 -9.39 -1.05 11.00
CA VAL A 210 -8.42 -0.69 9.96
C VAL A 210 -8.18 0.81 10.01
N VAL A 211 -6.92 1.28 9.97
CA VAL A 211 -6.66 2.73 9.85
C VAL A 211 -6.64 3.14 8.38
N ALA A 212 -7.65 3.90 7.98
CA ALA A 212 -7.87 4.33 6.60
C ALA A 212 -6.78 5.28 6.10
N ASN A 213 -6.40 5.15 4.83
CA ASN A 213 -5.34 5.94 4.19
C ASN A 213 -5.76 7.38 3.91
N CYS A 214 -7.02 7.64 3.53
CA CYS A 214 -7.47 8.99 3.19
C CYS A 214 -7.65 9.88 4.41
N THR A 215 -8.10 9.31 5.53
CA THR A 215 -8.47 10.07 6.74
C THR A 215 -7.46 9.91 7.87
N ALA A 216 -6.64 8.86 7.85
CA ALA A 216 -5.78 8.45 8.96
C ALA A 216 -6.54 8.23 10.27
N THR A 217 -7.73 7.65 10.19
CA THR A 217 -8.57 7.31 11.35
C THR A 217 -8.97 5.84 11.28
N ALA A 218 -9.21 5.24 12.44
CA ALA A 218 -9.75 3.88 12.51
C ALA A 218 -11.17 3.82 11.92
N ILE A 219 -11.41 2.80 11.10
CA ILE A 219 -12.71 2.46 10.51
C ILE A 219 -13.05 1.01 10.87
N SER A 220 -14.33 0.76 11.15
CA SER A 220 -14.83 -0.55 11.61
C SER A 220 -16.12 -0.98 10.91
N ASP A 221 -16.71 -0.13 10.06
CA ASP A 221 -17.93 -0.44 9.32
C ASP A 221 -17.66 -0.62 7.82
N VAL A 222 -18.40 -1.56 7.23
CA VAL A 222 -18.24 -1.96 5.83
C VAL A 222 -18.55 -0.82 4.87
N THR A 223 -19.48 0.09 5.19
CA THR A 223 -19.83 1.20 4.31
C THR A 223 -18.66 2.17 4.17
N THR A 224 -18.01 2.52 5.27
CA THR A 224 -16.81 3.37 5.26
C THR A 224 -15.65 2.68 4.57
N VAL A 225 -15.46 1.37 4.75
CA VAL A 225 -14.44 0.59 4.00
C VAL A 225 -14.66 0.69 2.50
N ARG A 226 -15.89 0.50 2.01
CA ARG A 226 -16.18 0.58 0.57
C ARG A 226 -15.88 1.96 0.00
N ASN A 227 -16.25 3.01 0.73
CA ASN A 227 -15.96 4.38 0.33
C ASN A 227 -14.45 4.64 0.30
N GLU A 228 -13.72 4.21 1.33
CA GLU A 228 -12.26 4.32 1.40
C GLU A 228 -11.58 3.66 0.20
N LEU A 229 -11.92 2.41 -0.13
CA LEU A 229 -11.28 1.69 -1.23
C LEU A 229 -11.47 2.34 -2.61
N VAL A 230 -12.55 3.10 -2.81
CA VAL A 230 -12.79 3.86 -4.04
C VAL A 230 -12.02 5.19 -4.00
N ASP A 231 -12.21 5.95 -2.92
CA ASP A 231 -11.64 7.28 -2.72
C ASP A 231 -10.10 7.25 -2.75
N GLN A 232 -9.52 6.25 -2.10
CA GLN A 232 -8.08 6.10 -1.92
C GLN A 232 -7.31 5.97 -3.23
N VAL A 233 -7.95 5.52 -4.31
CA VAL A 233 -7.31 5.43 -5.64
C VAL A 233 -6.87 6.80 -6.15
N HIS A 234 -7.59 7.87 -5.82
CA HIS A 234 -7.36 9.22 -6.35
C HIS A 234 -7.15 10.29 -5.26
N ARG A 235 -7.04 9.88 -4.00
CA ARG A 235 -6.78 10.76 -2.85
C ARG A 235 -5.44 10.41 -2.21
N PRO A 236 -4.76 11.39 -1.58
CA PRO A 236 -3.44 11.17 -0.99
C PRO A 236 -3.45 10.16 0.15
N VAL A 237 -2.42 9.33 0.20
CA VAL A 237 -2.16 8.43 1.34
C VAL A 237 -1.56 9.22 2.50
N GLN A 238 -2.27 9.26 3.63
CA GLN A 238 -1.90 10.00 4.85
C GLN A 238 -1.04 9.17 5.81
N TRP A 239 -0.04 8.46 5.32
CA TRP A 239 0.72 7.48 6.11
C TRP A 239 1.40 8.07 7.36
N ALA A 240 1.93 9.29 7.27
CA ALA A 240 2.51 9.98 8.42
C ALA A 240 1.47 10.12 9.55
N ARG A 241 0.26 10.56 9.20
CA ARG A 241 -0.85 10.71 10.15
C ARG A 241 -1.36 9.36 10.64
N THR A 242 -1.34 8.31 9.81
CA THR A 242 -1.65 6.94 10.23
C THR A 242 -0.71 6.49 11.35
N VAL A 243 0.60 6.70 11.18
CA VAL A 243 1.61 6.32 12.19
C VAL A 243 1.47 7.17 13.46
N GLU A 244 1.24 8.48 13.32
CA GLU A 244 0.98 9.38 14.46
C GLU A 244 -0.26 8.95 15.25
N PHE A 245 -1.37 8.70 14.55
CA PHE A 245 -2.61 8.19 15.16
C PHE A 245 -2.37 6.90 15.94
N LEU A 246 -1.68 5.91 15.35
CA LEU A 246 -1.38 4.64 16.02
C LEU A 246 -0.54 4.86 17.29
N GLY A 247 0.46 5.75 17.23
CA GLY A 247 1.26 6.12 18.41
C GLY A 247 0.44 6.83 19.49
N GLU A 248 -0.49 7.71 19.12
CA GLU A 248 -1.42 8.38 20.03
C GLU A 248 -2.41 7.42 20.69
N GLN A 249 -2.78 6.34 19.99
CA GLN A 249 -3.57 5.23 20.55
C GLN A 249 -2.75 4.29 21.45
N GLY A 250 -1.45 4.56 21.65
CA GLY A 250 -0.59 3.77 22.51
C GLY A 250 0.01 2.53 21.86
N VAL A 251 -0.07 2.38 20.53
CA VAL A 251 0.61 1.28 19.83
C VAL A 251 2.12 1.51 19.89
N ASP A 252 2.82 0.58 20.54
CA ASP A 252 4.28 0.61 20.66
C ASP A 252 4.99 -0.47 19.84
N THR A 253 4.25 -1.45 19.31
CA THR A 253 4.79 -2.60 18.57
C THR A 253 4.11 -2.72 17.22
N PHE A 254 4.91 -2.76 16.16
CA PHE A 254 4.45 -2.83 14.77
C PHE A 254 5.05 -4.05 14.08
N ILE A 255 4.24 -4.80 13.34
CA ILE A 255 4.67 -5.97 12.59
C ILE A 255 4.39 -5.70 11.10
N GLU A 256 5.43 -5.61 10.28
CA GLU A 256 5.33 -5.39 8.84
C GLU A 256 5.38 -6.73 8.11
N PHE A 257 4.26 -7.14 7.53
CA PHE A 257 4.17 -8.29 6.63
C PHE A 257 4.29 -7.82 5.18
N GLY A 258 5.26 -8.36 4.45
CA GLY A 258 5.42 -8.12 3.01
C GLY A 258 6.87 -8.05 2.56
N PRO A 259 7.12 -7.83 1.26
CA PRO A 259 8.47 -7.73 0.74
C PRO A 259 9.17 -6.45 1.23
N GLY A 260 10.39 -6.60 1.76
CA GLY A 260 11.22 -5.47 2.19
C GLY A 260 10.99 -5.08 3.65
N ARG A 261 11.18 -3.78 3.97
CA ARG A 261 11.10 -3.22 5.34
C ARG A 261 10.80 -1.72 5.35
N VAL A 262 10.08 -1.23 4.33
CA VAL A 262 9.93 0.20 4.07
C VAL A 262 9.11 0.85 5.17
N LEU A 263 8.00 0.24 5.56
CA LEU A 263 7.10 0.79 6.56
C LEU A 263 7.76 0.81 7.94
N SER A 264 8.46 -0.27 8.32
CA SER A 264 9.24 -0.34 9.57
C SER A 264 10.28 0.77 9.65
N GLY A 265 10.96 1.08 8.53
CA GLY A 265 11.92 2.17 8.46
C GLY A 265 11.29 3.54 8.68
N ILE A 266 10.11 3.78 8.10
CA ILE A 266 9.35 5.02 8.29
C ILE A 266 8.86 5.14 9.74
N ILE A 267 8.25 4.09 10.28
CA ILE A 267 7.71 4.05 11.64
C ILE A 267 8.82 4.33 12.65
N LYS A 268 9.97 3.66 12.58
CA LYS A 268 11.11 3.91 13.49
C LYS A 268 11.62 5.35 13.47
N ARG A 269 11.53 6.04 12.32
CA ARG A 269 11.92 7.45 12.23
C ARG A 269 10.95 8.36 12.98
N MET A 270 9.65 8.03 12.97
CA MET A 270 8.58 8.82 13.57
C MET A 270 8.38 8.48 15.05
N LEU A 271 8.28 7.21 15.38
CA LEU A 271 8.08 6.67 16.72
C LEU A 271 9.35 5.96 17.20
N ARG A 272 10.37 6.72 17.62
CA ARG A 272 11.71 6.17 17.93
C ARG A 272 11.76 5.08 19.01
N ARG A 273 10.73 5.01 19.86
CA ARG A 273 10.63 4.03 20.95
C ARG A 273 9.84 2.78 20.56
N SER A 274 9.25 2.75 19.36
CA SER A 274 8.44 1.61 18.94
C SER A 274 9.32 0.41 18.58
N THR A 275 8.85 -0.76 18.93
CA THR A 275 9.34 -2.04 18.40
C THR A 275 8.79 -2.20 16.99
N CYS A 276 9.66 -2.45 16.00
CA CYS A 276 9.19 -2.86 14.67
C CYS A 276 9.83 -4.20 14.29
N ILE A 277 8.96 -5.18 14.03
CA ILE A 277 9.29 -6.52 13.57
C ILE A 277 8.96 -6.57 12.08
N THR A 278 9.89 -7.05 11.27
CA THR A 278 9.68 -7.22 9.83
C THR A 278 9.58 -8.70 9.52
N VAL A 279 8.49 -9.10 8.87
CA VAL A 279 8.22 -10.47 8.44
C VAL A 279 8.19 -10.46 6.91
N ASN A 280 9.28 -10.89 6.29
CA ASN A 280 9.52 -10.77 4.84
C ASN A 280 10.20 -11.98 4.18
N SER A 281 10.43 -13.06 4.94
CA SER A 281 11.08 -14.31 4.52
C SER A 281 10.58 -15.51 5.35
N ALA A 282 10.88 -16.72 4.88
CA ALA A 282 10.66 -17.98 5.60
C ALA A 282 11.33 -18.00 6.98
N GLU A 283 12.50 -17.37 7.14
CA GLU A 283 13.18 -17.27 8.44
C GLU A 283 12.41 -16.36 9.42
N SER A 284 11.84 -15.27 8.92
CA SER A 284 11.22 -14.23 9.74
C SER A 284 9.77 -14.51 10.18
N VAL A 285 9.13 -15.58 9.68
CA VAL A 285 7.73 -15.92 10.05
C VAL A 285 7.57 -16.39 11.49
N HIS A 286 8.67 -16.72 12.17
CA HIS A 286 8.69 -16.98 13.60
C HIS A 286 8.62 -15.67 14.39
N VAL A 287 7.40 -15.15 14.56
CA VAL A 287 7.15 -13.90 15.29
C VAL A 287 7.00 -14.15 16.78
N GLU A 288 7.93 -13.61 17.56
CA GLU A 288 7.88 -13.55 19.03
C GLU A 288 7.51 -12.12 19.47
N LEU A 289 6.47 -12.00 20.32
CA LEU A 289 5.96 -10.73 20.86
C LEU A 289 5.98 -10.78 22.39
#